data_AF-A0A953V5M9-F1
#
_entry.id   AF-A0A953V5M9-F1
#
_cell.length_a   1.000
_cell.length_b   1.000
_cell.length_c   1.000
_cell.angle_alpha   90.00
_cell.angle_beta   90.00
_cell.angle_gamma   90.00
#
_symmetry.space_group_name_H-M   'P 1'
#
loop_
_entity.id
_entity.type
_entity.pdbx_description
1 polymer ?
#
loop_
_entity_poly.entity_id
_entity_poly.type
_entity_poly.pdbx_seq_one_letter_code
_entity_poly.pdbx_strand_id
1 'polypeptide(L)'
;METRTKLRITRATIALDVISGKPTIVTIPMESILTVLPGFADGDKRVNVLWEGRTVQMFAIDLAMRGVEIRTRVAAASSSTKLLSGGCCQT
;
A
#
# COMPACT_ATOMS: atom_id res chain seq x y z
N MET A 1 -4.04 11.99 -12.03
CA MET A 1 -3.80 11.43 -10.67
C MET A 1 -3.77 9.92 -10.83
N GLU A 2 -2.61 9.29 -10.80
CA GLU A 2 -2.54 7.82 -10.88
C GLU A 2 -2.92 7.24 -9.52
N THR A 3 -4.10 6.63 -9.44
CA THR A 3 -4.61 6.01 -8.21
C THR A 3 -3.76 4.79 -7.89
N ARG A 4 -2.95 4.89 -6.82
CA ARG A 4 -2.16 3.77 -6.31
C ARG A 4 -3.05 2.89 -5.43
N THR A 5 -3.43 1.72 -5.92
CA THR A 5 -4.28 0.76 -5.20
C THR A 5 -3.48 0.08 -4.09
N LYS A 6 -3.99 0.14 -2.86
CA LYS A 6 -3.41 -0.60 -1.72
C LYS A 6 -4.09 -1.95 -1.56
N LEU A 7 -3.30 -3.01 -1.45
CA LEU A 7 -3.77 -4.38 -1.27
C LEU A 7 -3.19 -4.96 0.01
N ARG A 8 -4.01 -5.71 0.77
CA ARG A 8 -3.55 -6.60 1.84
C ARG A 8 -3.45 -8.02 1.33
N ILE A 9 -2.33 -8.69 1.57
CA ILE A 9 -2.12 -10.09 1.20
C ILE A 9 -2.71 -11.02 2.27
N THR A 10 -3.66 -11.87 1.88
CA THR A 10 -4.34 -12.81 2.80
C THR A 10 -3.61 -14.14 2.96
N ARG A 11 -2.67 -14.44 2.06
CA ARG A 11 -1.84 -15.65 2.10
C ARG A 11 -0.46 -15.34 1.55
N ALA A 12 0.57 -15.79 2.25
CA ALA A 12 1.96 -15.59 1.84
C ALA A 12 2.19 -15.98 0.37
N THR A 13 2.99 -15.19 -0.34
CA THR A 13 3.17 -15.31 -1.79
C THR A 13 4.58 -14.94 -2.20
N ILE A 14 4.97 -15.34 -3.40
CA ILE A 14 6.32 -15.11 -3.92
C ILE A 14 6.32 -13.83 -4.76
N ALA A 15 7.39 -13.05 -4.64
CA ALA A 15 7.71 -11.94 -5.52
C ALA A 15 9.16 -12.04 -6.01
N LEU A 16 9.48 -11.27 -7.04
CA LEU A 16 10.83 -11.12 -7.57
C LEU A 16 11.33 -9.72 -7.23
N ASP A 17 12.43 -9.65 -6.49
CA ASP A 17 13.20 -8.43 -6.29
C ASP A 17 14.36 -8.40 -7.30
N VAL A 18 14.87 -7.22 -7.63
CA VAL A 18 16.06 -7.06 -8.48
C VAL A 18 17.17 -6.47 -7.63
N ILE A 19 18.02 -7.36 -7.09
CA ILE A 19 19.14 -6.99 -6.24
C ILE A 19 20.41 -7.08 -7.09
N SER A 20 21.11 -5.94 -7.26
CA SER A 20 22.32 -5.86 -8.08
C SER A 20 22.14 -6.39 -9.51
N GLY A 21 20.98 -6.09 -10.11
CA GLY A 21 20.62 -6.53 -11.47
C GLY A 21 20.24 -8.01 -11.59
N LYS A 22 20.20 -8.76 -10.47
CA LYS A 22 19.84 -10.17 -10.46
C LYS A 22 18.46 -10.39 -9.85
N PRO A 23 17.58 -11.18 -10.51
CA PRO A 23 16.28 -11.53 -9.94
C PRO A 23 16.49 -12.41 -8.70
N THR A 24 15.95 -11.96 -7.57
CA THR A 24 15.99 -12.66 -6.28
C THR A 24 14.56 -12.97 -5.87
N ILE A 25 14.30 -14.23 -5.53
CA ILE A 25 13.00 -14.67 -5.03
C ILE A 25 12.85 -14.19 -3.58
N VAL A 26 11.78 -13.46 -3.30
CA VAL A 26 11.43 -13.02 -1.95
C VAL A 26 10.03 -13.52 -1.60
N THR A 27 9.80 -13.77 -0.31
CA THR A 27 8.48 -14.15 0.21
C THR A 27 7.80 -12.92 0.81
N ILE A 28 6.62 -12.60 0.30
CA ILE A 28 5.73 -11.60 0.87
C ILE A 28 4.87 -12.32 1.93
N PRO A 29 4.99 -11.99 3.22
CA PRO A 29 4.22 -12.64 4.27
C PRO A 29 2.73 -12.27 4.19
N MET A 30 1.90 -13.09 4.83
CA MET A 30 0.49 -12.76 5.09
C MET A 30 0.36 -11.43 5.86
N GLU A 31 -0.76 -10.74 5.68
CA GLU A 31 -1.07 -9.41 6.21
C GLU A 31 -0.17 -8.28 5.69
N SER A 32 0.75 -8.56 4.76
CA SER A 32 1.54 -7.52 4.11
C SER A 32 0.66 -6.53 3.36
N ILE A 33 0.98 -5.25 3.50
CA ILE A 33 0.35 -4.17 2.75
C ILE A 33 1.24 -3.82 1.56
N LEU A 34 0.66 -3.91 0.37
CA LEU A 34 1.31 -3.61 -0.90
C LEU A 34 0.66 -2.40 -1.54
N THR A 35 1.43 -1.64 -2.31
CA THR A 35 0.89 -0.61 -3.20
C THR A 35 1.18 -0.99 -4.64
N VAL A 36 0.13 -1.18 -5.44
CA VAL A 36 0.28 -1.48 -6.87
C VAL A 36 0.78 -0.24 -7.58
N LEU A 37 1.87 -0.38 -8.31
CA LEU A 37 2.45 0.68 -9.12
C LEU A 37 1.89 0.60 -10.55
N PRO A 38 1.72 1.74 -11.24
CA PRO A 38 1.30 1.74 -12.63
C PRO A 38 2.36 1.07 -13.53
N GLY A 39 1.90 0.35 -14.54
CA GLY A 39 2.75 -0.32 -15.54
C GLY A 39 3.01 -1.81 -15.26
N PHE A 40 3.25 -2.55 -16.34
CA PHE A 40 3.66 -3.95 -16.29
C PHE A 40 5.18 -4.04 -16.18
N ALA A 41 5.67 -5.03 -15.43
CA ALA A 41 7.09 -5.16 -15.16
C ALA A 41 7.87 -5.78 -16.34
N ASP A 42 7.22 -6.64 -17.14
CA ASP A 42 7.67 -7.18 -18.43
C ASP A 42 6.64 -8.23 -18.87
N GLY A 43 6.19 -8.21 -20.14
CA GLY A 43 5.35 -9.27 -20.73
C GLY A 43 4.06 -9.60 -19.95
N ASP A 44 3.17 -8.62 -19.82
CA ASP A 44 1.73 -8.65 -19.47
C ASP A 44 1.25 -9.38 -18.20
N LYS A 45 2.07 -10.17 -17.52
CA LYS A 45 1.62 -11.02 -16.39
C LYS A 45 2.23 -10.63 -15.05
N ARG A 46 3.19 -9.70 -15.04
CA ARG A 46 3.82 -9.20 -13.83
C ARG A 46 3.53 -7.72 -13.61
N VAL A 47 3.30 -7.39 -12.36
CA VAL A 47 2.97 -6.05 -11.89
C VAL A 47 4.01 -5.61 -10.87
N ASN A 48 4.45 -4.37 -11.00
CA ASN A 48 5.32 -3.74 -10.02
C ASN A 48 4.48 -3.37 -8.79
N VAL A 49 4.97 -3.74 -7.61
CA VAL A 49 4.35 -3.37 -6.34
C VAL A 49 5.41 -2.81 -5.40
N LEU A 50 5.02 -1.83 -4.59
CA LEU A 50 5.82 -1.33 -3.50
C LEU A 50 5.50 -2.12 -2.23
N TRP A 51 6.53 -2.72 -1.64
CA TRP A 51 6.49 -3.49 -0.40
C TRP A 51 7.69 -3.11 0.48
N GLU A 52 7.44 -2.71 1.73
CA GLU A 52 8.51 -2.30 2.67
C GLU A 52 9.50 -1.26 2.10
N GLY A 53 9.00 -0.35 1.25
CA GLY A 53 9.82 0.68 0.59
C GLY A 53 10.64 0.18 -0.60
N ARG A 54 10.47 -1.08 -1.02
CA ARG A 54 11.15 -1.70 -2.17
C ARG A 54 10.16 -2.02 -3.27
N THR A 55 10.58 -1.86 -4.52
CA THR A 55 9.78 -2.28 -5.68
C THR A 55 10.07 -3.74 -5.99
N VAL A 56 9.06 -4.58 -5.89
CA VAL A 56 9.13 -6.00 -6.25
C VAL A 56 8.13 -6.29 -7.37
N GLN A 57 8.39 -7.33 -8.15
CA GLN A 57 7.49 -7.79 -9.20
C GLN A 57 6.68 -8.99 -8.70
N MET A 58 5.37 -8.93 -8.88
CA MET A 58 4.47 -10.03 -8.56
C MET A 58 3.67 -10.45 -9.77
N PHE A 59 3.23 -11.71 -9.81
CA PHE A 59 2.25 -12.12 -10.81
C PHE A 59 0.89 -11.48 -10.53
N ALA A 60 0.23 -10.96 -11.56
CA ALA A 60 -1.09 -10.35 -11.44
C ALA A 60 -2.12 -11.31 -10.83
N ILE A 61 -2.01 -12.61 -11.12
CA ILE A 61 -2.90 -13.64 -10.56
C ILE A 61 -2.75 -13.81 -9.05
N ASP A 62 -1.55 -13.63 -8.49
CA ASP A 62 -1.34 -13.71 -7.04
C ASP A 62 -2.00 -12.52 -6.34
N LEU A 63 -1.94 -11.32 -6.93
CA LEU A 63 -2.65 -10.15 -6.43
C LEU A 63 -4.17 -10.33 -6.53
N ALA A 64 -4.67 -10.90 -7.63
CA ALA A 64 -6.10 -11.12 -7.83
C ALA A 64 -6.67 -12.18 -6.86
N MET A 65 -5.93 -13.26 -6.59
CA MET A 65 -6.42 -14.34 -5.73
C MET A 65 -6.16 -14.11 -4.24
N ARG A 66 -5.09 -13.39 -3.89
CA ARG A 66 -4.62 -13.24 -2.50
C ARG A 66 -4.67 -11.80 -2.00
N GLY A 67 -4.92 -10.82 -2.87
CA GLY A 67 -5.01 -9.42 -2.51
C GLY A 67 -6.43 -9.01 -2.16
N VAL A 68 -6.58 -8.28 -1.06
CA VAL A 68 -7.82 -7.60 -0.67
C VAL A 68 -7.59 -6.10 -0.69
N GLU A 69 -8.39 -5.36 -1.47
CA GLU A 69 -8.29 -3.91 -1.56
C GLU A 69 -8.55 -3.25 -0.19
N ILE A 70 -7.60 -2.41 0.25
CA ILE A 70 -7.75 -1.58 1.43
C ILE A 70 -8.34 -0.25 1.00
N ARG A 71 -9.65 -0.09 1.20
CA ARG A 71 -10.33 1.20 1.02
C ARG A 71 -10.15 2.03 2.27
N THR A 72 -9.24 3.00 2.25
CA THR A 72 -9.20 4.01 3.31
C THR A 72 -10.43 4.89 3.16
N ARG A 73 -11.44 4.68 4.01
CA ARG A 73 -12.46 5.69 4.23
C ARG A 73 -11.77 6.85 4.94
N VAL A 74 -11.54 7.95 4.23
CA VAL A 74 -11.17 9.20 4.90
C VAL A 74 -12.37 9.59 5.74
N ALA A 75 -12.31 9.29 7.04
CA ALA A 75 -13.23 9.89 7.98
C ALA A 75 -12.97 11.40 7.90
N ALA A 76 -13.94 12.15 7.39
CA ALA A 76 -13.89 13.60 7.40
C ALA A 76 -13.57 14.04 8.83
N ALA A 77 -12.42 14.70 9.01
CA ALA A 77 -12.05 15.28 10.29
C ALA A 77 -13.15 16.25 10.70
N SER A 78 -13.94 15.88 11.71
CA SER A 78 -14.76 16.85 12.44
C SER A 78 -13.80 17.75 13.21
N SER A 79 -13.51 18.91 12.64
CA SER A 79 -12.88 20.02 13.34
C SER A 79 -13.82 20.53 14.43
N SER A 80 -13.88 19.84 15.57
CA SER A 80 -14.38 20.44 16.81
C SER A 80 -13.26 21.30 17.39
N THR A 81 -13.13 22.51 16.85
CA THR A 81 -12.41 23.57 17.55
C THR A 81 -13.23 23.96 18.78
N LYS A 82 -12.91 23.32 19.90
CA LYS A 82 -13.38 23.71 21.23
C LYS A 82 -12.68 25.02 21.60
N LEU A 83 -13.31 26.18 21.34
CA LEU A 83 -12.88 27.44 21.96
C LEU A 83 -13.14 27.33 23.47
N LEU A 84 -12.08 27.13 24.24
CA LEU A 84 -12.07 27.31 25.69
C LEU A 84 -11.56 28.72 26.02
N SER A 85 -12.21 29.28 27.05
CA SER A 85 -11.70 30.27 28.00
C SER A 85 -11.38 31.69 27.50
N GLY A 86 -12.27 32.62 27.85
CA GLY A 86 -11.97 34.04 28.03
C GLY A 86 -12.57 34.53 29.35
N GLY A 87 -11.95 34.15 30.46
CA GLY A 87 -12.12 34.85 31.73
C GLY A 87 -11.10 35.98 31.78
N CYS A 88 -11.54 37.22 31.92
CA CYS A 88 -10.67 38.31 32.35
C CYS A 88 -11.46 39.17 33.34
N CYS A 89 -11.08 39.04 34.62
CA CYS A 89 -11.37 40.01 35.66
C CYS A 89 -10.53 41.25 35.39
N GLN A 90 -11.08 42.45 35.55
CA GLN A 90 -10.34 43.58 36.11
C GLN A 90 -11.31 44.60 36.70
N THR A 91 -11.04 44.85 37.98
CA THR A 91 -11.38 45.90 38.96
C THR A 91 -12.03 47.19 38.46
#